data_AF-A0A2Y9BGJ1-F1
#
_entry.id   AF-A0A2Y9BGJ1-F1
#
_cell.length_a   1.000
_cell.length_b   1.000
_cell.length_c   1.000
_cell.angle_alpha   90.00
_cell.angle_beta   90.00
_cell.angle_gamma   90.00
#
_symmetry.space_group_name_H-M   'P 1'
#
loop_
_entity.id
_entity.type
_entity.pdbx_description
1 polymer ?
#
loop_
_entity_poly.entity_id
_entity_poly.type
_entity_poly.pdbx_seq_one_letter_code
_entity_poly.pdbx_strand_id
1 'polypeptide(L)' 'MSIAKPRFWDYIIFDDDCNITGIEPDTPEDIKSEYEEWVKQKETNRKAGIKV' A
#
# COMPACT_ATOMS: atom_id res chain seq x y z
N MET A 1 6.76 11.27 -14.20
CA MET A 1 5.93 10.05 -14.27
C MET A 1 4.83 10.20 -13.25
N SER A 2 3.57 10.32 -13.69
CA SER A 2 2.43 10.29 -12.77
C SER A 2 2.34 8.88 -12.23
N ILE A 3 2.83 8.65 -11.01
CA ILE A 3 2.57 7.40 -10.30
C ILE A 3 1.05 7.37 -10.13
N ALA A 4 0.36 6.57 -10.94
CA ALA A 4 -1.06 6.35 -10.78
C ALA A 4 -1.27 5.96 -9.32
N LYS A 5 -1.97 6.80 -8.57
CA LYS A 5 -2.21 6.53 -7.15
C LYS A 5 -2.97 5.21 -7.10
N PRO A 6 -2.44 4.18 -6.43
CA PRO A 6 -3.14 2.92 -6.28
C PRO A 6 -4.51 3.18 -5.66
N ARG A 7 -5.53 2.45 -6.11
CA ARG A 7 -6.92 2.67 -5.64
C ARG A 7 -7.07 2.33 -4.17
N PHE A 8 -6.18 1.48 -3.63
CA PHE A 8 -6.16 1.17 -2.20
C PHE A 8 -5.83 2.39 -1.31
N TRP A 9 -5.23 3.47 -1.84
CA TRP A 9 -4.95 4.68 -1.06
C TRP A 9 -6.19 5.41 -0.55
N ASP A 10 -7.36 5.15 -1.12
CA ASP A 10 -8.62 5.71 -0.60
C ASP A 10 -9.11 4.93 0.64
N TYR A 11 -8.63 3.69 0.79
CA TYR A 11 -9.07 2.73 1.81
C TYR A 11 -7.98 2.44 2.85
N ILE A 12 -6.84 3.13 2.84
CA ILE A 12 -5.77 2.89 3.82
C ILE A 12 -6.18 3.34 5.21
N ILE A 13 -5.93 2.47 6.18
CA ILE A 13 -6.06 2.77 7.59
C ILE A 13 -4.71 3.29 8.08
N PHE A 14 -4.74 4.50 8.65
CA PHE A 14 -3.60 5.10 9.33
C PHE A 14 -3.71 4.87 10.83
N ASP A 15 -2.58 4.58 11.47
CA ASP A 15 -2.44 4.61 12.93
C ASP A 15 -2.32 6.05 13.44
N ASP A 16 -2.32 6.21 14.77
CA ASP A 16 -2.11 7.49 15.47
C ASP A 16 -0.77 8.15 15.06
N ASP A 17 0.24 7.33 14.73
CA ASP A 17 1.55 7.76 14.26
C ASP A 17 1.61 8.02 12.73
N CYS A 18 0.46 8.15 12.06
CA CYS A 18 0.34 8.33 10.59
C CYS A 18 0.98 7.19 9.76
N ASN A 19 1.18 6.02 10.36
CA ASN A 19 1.67 4.83 9.65
C ASN A 19 0.53 4.07 9.02
N ILE A 20 0.73 3.58 7.79
CA ILE A 20 -0.23 2.70 7.13
C ILE A 20 -0.23 1.35 7.87
N THR A 21 -1.33 1.03 8.54
CA THR A 21 -1.50 -0.22 9.29
C THR A 21 -2.12 -1.32 8.43
N GLY A 22 -2.90 -0.92 7.44
CA GLY A 22 -3.67 -1.80 6.59
C GLY A 22 -4.60 -1.01 5.68
N ILE A 23 -5.64 -1.69 5.22
CA ILE A 23 -6.74 -1.12 4.44
C ILE A 23 -8.07 -1.50 5.08
N GLU A 24 -9.13 -0.76 4.77
CA GLU A 24 -10.45 -0.95 5.33
C GLU A 24 -10.96 -2.39 5.14
N PRO A 25 -11.64 -2.97 6.13
CA PRO A 25 -12.16 -4.33 6.01
C PRO A 25 -13.24 -4.45 4.94
N ASP A 26 -13.99 -3.37 4.67
CA ASP A 26 -15.03 -3.28 3.63
C ASP A 26 -14.44 -3.14 2.21
N THR A 27 -13.12 -3.02 2.09
CA THR A 27 -12.44 -2.85 0.81
C THR A 27 -12.69 -4.06 -0.11
N PRO A 28 -13.01 -3.83 -1.40
CA PRO A 28 -13.13 -4.89 -2.40
C PRO A 28 -11.88 -5.77 -2.47
N GLU A 29 -12.06 -7.07 -2.74
CA GLU A 29 -10.94 -8.03 -2.84
C GLU A 29 -9.92 -7.67 -3.92
N ASP A 30 -10.36 -7.03 -5.00
CA ASP A 30 -9.49 -6.50 -6.07
C ASP A 30 -8.48 -5.48 -5.52
N ILE A 31 -8.95 -4.55 -4.68
CA ILE A 31 -8.14 -3.51 -4.06
C ILE A 31 -7.28 -4.10 -2.92
N LYS A 32 -7.80 -5.09 -2.19
CA LYS A 32 -7.01 -5.84 -1.19
C LYS A 32 -5.80 -6.51 -1.83
N SER A 33 -5.99 -7.10 -3.00
CA SER A 33 -4.90 -7.72 -3.76
C SER A 33 -3.88 -6.68 -4.21
N GLU A 34 -4.32 -5.51 -4.69
CA GLU A 34 -3.42 -4.40 -5.07
C GLU A 34 -2.58 -3.88 -3.89
N TYR A 35 -3.17 -3.77 -2.69
CA TYR A 35 -2.45 -3.40 -1.48
C TYR A 35 -1.37 -4.43 -1.11
N GLU A 36 -1.70 -5.72 -1.16
CA GLU A 36 -0.76 -6.79 -0.84
C GLU A 36 0.45 -6.79 -1.80
N GLU A 37 0.19 -6.59 -3.10
CA GLU A 37 1.25 -6.45 -4.10
C GLU A 37 2.13 -5.22 -3.83
N TRP A 38 1.54 -4.10 -3.44
CA TRP A 38 2.29 -2.91 -3.09
C TRP A 38 3.17 -3.12 -1.84
N VAL A 39 2.66 -3.78 -0.80
CA VAL A 39 3.45 -4.13 0.39
C VAL A 39 4.64 -5.03 0.01
N LYS A 40 4.40 -6.07 -0.82
CA LYS A 40 5.46 -6.96 -1.32
C LYS A 40 6.51 -6.20 -2.14
N GLN A 41 6.08 -5.28 -3.02
CA GLN A 41 7.00 -4.44 -3.78
C GLN A 41 7.78 -3.48 -2.88
N LYS A 42 7.14 -2.88 -1.87
CA LYS A 42 7.79 -2.00 -0.90
C LYS A 42 8.83 -2.75 -0.08
N GLU A 43 8.51 -3.96 0.39
CA GLU A 43 9.47 -4.83 1.08
C GLU A 43 10.63 -5.25 0.18
N THR A 44 10.33 -5.59 -1.08
CA THR A 44 11.34 -5.94 -2.08
C THR A 44 12.27 -4.75 -2.36
N ASN A 45 11.72 -3.55 -2.59
CA ASN A 45 12.50 -2.33 -2.81
C ASN A 45 13.32 -1.95 -1.57
N ARG A 46 12.75 -2.09 -0.37
CA ARG A 46 13.45 -1.88 0.90
C ARG A 46 14.61 -2.86 1.08
N LYS A 47 14.41 -4.15 0.77
CA LYS A 47 15.48 -5.17 0.84
C LYS A 47 16.53 -4.99 -0.25
N ALA A 48 16.12 -4.55 -1.44
CA ALA A 48 17.00 -4.27 -2.56
C ALA A 48 17.81 -2.97 -2.37
N GLY A 49 17.54 -2.18 -1.32
CA GLY A 49 18.24 -0.92 -1.06
C GLY A 49 17.97 0.15 -2.12
N ILE A 50 16.94 -0.04 -2.95
CA ILE A 50 16.58 0.89 -4.02
C ILE A 50 15.86 2.07 -3.36
N LYS A 51 16.58 3.19 -3.24
CA LYS A 51 16.03 4.49 -2.85
C LYS A 51 15.07 4.94 -3.97
N VAL A 52 13.77 4.82 -3.73
CA VAL A 52 12.74 5.49 -4.56
C VAL A 52 12.74 6.98 -4.30
#